data_AF-A0A7L7MF71-F1
#
_entry.id   AF-A0A7L7MF71-F1
#
_cell.length_a   1.000
_cell.length_b   1.000
_cell.length_c   1.000
_cell.angle_alpha   90.00
_cell.angle_beta   90.00
_cell.angle_gamma   90.00
#
_symmetry.space_group_name_H-M   'P 1'
#
loop_
_entity.id
_entity.type
_entity.pdbx_description
1 polymer ?
#
loop_
_entity_poly.entity_id
_entity_poly.type
_entity_poly.pdbx_seq_one_letter_code
_entity_poly.pdbx_strand_id
1 'polypeptide(L)'
;MGEGFGQWLAGRAEWVRWSLSPGRWRGWAVAGTGAARPPADPRARRAQQELVARVWQDLCERLSAAASERVAEVGEVLRTAELDLDAEESEARAAYTASLDAYHAAGRLLDGDGDGDGDHNGGRGGGDGPGPVDATDAAFAVVLADRALELFAAAHDLHAGRRPRPPVVRCFYNPLHGAAHEGGGASASGSRKAAKRRRVRARDVAAERRPACARCRRAISAGLAPEVLPALVTVPAGRRGQDRYLVPYYAAPAGRRRSTPAR
;
A
#
# COMPACT_ATOMS: atom_id res chain seq x y z
N MET A 1 -31.34 -0.79 -10.21
CA MET A 1 -30.23 0.03 -9.66
C MET A 1 -28.82 -0.48 -10.04
N GLY A 2 -28.65 -1.50 -10.89
CA GLY A 2 -27.34 -2.16 -11.07
C GLY A 2 -26.28 -1.44 -11.92
N GLU A 3 -26.66 -0.55 -12.84
CA GLU A 3 -25.71 0.00 -13.83
C GLU A 3 -24.79 1.10 -13.28
N GLY A 4 -25.27 1.88 -12.29
CA GLY A 4 -24.50 2.99 -11.70
C GLY A 4 -23.27 2.52 -10.92
N PHE A 5 -23.41 1.44 -10.14
CA PHE A 5 -22.30 0.89 -9.34
C PHE A 5 -21.14 0.37 -10.21
N GLY A 6 -21.47 -0.24 -11.36
CA GLY A 6 -20.48 -0.71 -12.33
C GLY A 6 -19.66 0.41 -12.97
N GLN A 7 -20.29 1.55 -13.30
CA GLN A 7 -19.59 2.72 -13.83
C GLN A 7 -18.78 3.45 -12.75
N TRP A 8 -19.29 3.53 -11.52
CA TRP A 8 -18.59 4.13 -10.39
C TRP A 8 -17.25 3.44 -10.09
N LEU A 9 -17.21 2.10 -10.15
CA LEU A 9 -15.97 1.32 -10.02
C LEU A 9 -14.98 1.53 -11.18
N ALA A 10 -15.47 1.84 -12.40
CA ALA A 10 -14.63 2.00 -13.59
C ALA A 10 -13.95 3.38 -13.68
N GLY A 11 -14.50 4.41 -13.04
CA GLY A 11 -14.08 5.80 -13.22
C GLY A 11 -12.86 6.28 -12.41
N ARG A 12 -12.36 5.52 -11.43
CA ARG A 12 -11.50 6.07 -10.34
C ARG A 12 -9.97 5.89 -10.47
N ALA A 13 -9.43 5.67 -11.66
CA ALA A 13 -7.98 5.55 -11.86
C ALA A 13 -7.17 6.87 -11.74
N GLU A 14 -7.82 8.04 -11.69
CA GLU A 14 -7.12 9.34 -11.74
C GLU A 14 -6.59 9.87 -10.40
N TRP A 15 -7.05 9.37 -9.25
CA TRP A 15 -6.62 9.88 -7.94
C TRP A 15 -5.11 9.66 -7.66
N VAL A 16 -4.50 8.65 -8.30
CA VAL A 16 -3.05 8.38 -8.25
C VAL A 16 -2.21 9.45 -8.96
N ARG A 17 -2.83 10.36 -9.74
CA ARG A 17 -2.13 11.34 -10.58
C ARG A 17 -1.40 12.43 -9.77
N TRP A 18 -1.74 12.60 -8.48
CA TRP A 18 -1.26 13.72 -7.64
C TRP A 18 -0.06 13.44 -6.71
N SER A 19 0.19 12.21 -6.25
CA SER A 19 1.00 12.02 -5.04
C SER A 19 2.52 11.94 -5.21
N LEU A 20 3.06 11.60 -6.38
CA LEU A 20 4.51 11.45 -6.61
C LEU A 20 4.97 12.10 -7.92
N SER A 21 5.18 13.42 -7.88
CA SER A 21 5.90 14.17 -8.91
C SER A 21 7.27 13.52 -9.17
N PRO A 22 7.58 13.04 -10.40
CA PRO A 22 8.77 12.22 -10.67
C PRO A 22 10.12 12.89 -10.44
N GLY A 23 10.18 14.18 -10.10
CA GLY A 23 11.41 14.95 -9.94
C GLY A 23 12.11 14.82 -8.58
N ARG A 24 11.36 14.79 -7.46
CA ARG A 24 11.97 14.95 -6.11
C ARG A 24 12.56 13.66 -5.50
N TRP A 25 12.10 12.49 -5.92
CA TRP A 25 12.48 11.21 -5.29
C TRP A 25 13.59 10.43 -6.02
N ARG A 26 13.99 10.87 -7.23
CA ARG A 26 14.98 10.16 -8.06
C ARG A 26 16.37 10.04 -7.46
N GLY A 27 16.72 10.86 -6.46
CA GLY A 27 17.99 10.75 -5.74
C GLY A 27 18.05 9.62 -4.69
N TRP A 28 16.91 9.03 -4.32
CA TRP A 28 16.81 8.05 -3.24
C TRP A 28 16.56 6.62 -3.76
N ALA A 29 16.04 6.51 -4.98
CA ALA A 29 15.74 5.23 -5.60
C ALA A 29 17.00 4.59 -6.22
N VAL A 30 17.50 3.53 -5.57
CA VAL A 30 18.41 2.52 -6.13
C VAL A 30 19.88 2.96 -6.31
N ALA A 31 20.55 3.21 -5.19
CA ALA A 31 21.79 2.48 -4.92
C ALA A 31 21.38 1.13 -4.30
N GLY A 32 21.27 0.09 -5.13
CA GLY A 32 20.77 -1.21 -4.68
C GLY A 32 21.66 -1.83 -3.61
N THR A 33 21.10 -2.19 -2.45
CA THR A 33 21.73 -2.94 -1.34
C THR A 33 22.99 -2.36 -0.68
N GLY A 34 23.61 -1.33 -1.26
CA GLY A 34 24.63 -0.52 -0.58
C GLY A 34 23.95 0.65 0.11
N ALA A 35 23.70 0.53 1.41
CA ALA A 35 23.37 1.70 2.23
C ALA A 35 24.51 2.72 2.06
N ALA A 36 24.19 3.89 1.49
CA ALA A 36 25.17 4.96 1.32
C ALA A 36 25.78 5.24 2.70
N ARG A 37 27.10 5.03 2.83
CA ARG A 37 27.78 5.05 4.13
C ARG A 37 27.42 6.37 4.82
N PRO A 38 26.87 6.34 6.05
CA PRO A 38 26.42 7.57 6.71
C PRO A 38 27.60 8.56 6.77
N PRO A 39 27.36 9.85 6.53
CA PRO A 39 28.44 10.83 6.45
C PRO A 39 29.24 10.81 7.76
N ALA A 40 30.56 10.77 7.63
CA ALA A 40 31.48 10.68 8.78
C ALA A 40 31.44 11.95 9.65
N ASP A 41 31.09 13.10 9.06
CA ASP A 41 30.85 14.35 9.78
C ASP A 41 29.52 14.29 10.57
N PRO A 42 29.54 14.48 11.90
CA PRO A 42 28.34 14.56 12.72
C PRO A 42 27.37 15.68 12.31
N ARG A 43 27.83 16.80 11.73
CA ARG A 43 26.94 17.90 11.29
C ARG A 43 26.17 17.49 10.04
N ALA A 44 26.85 17.01 9.00
CA ALA A 44 26.22 16.43 7.82
C ALA A 44 25.25 15.28 8.17
N ARG A 45 25.60 14.44 9.16
CA ARG A 45 24.70 13.38 9.64
C ARG A 45 23.43 13.93 10.30
N ARG A 46 23.53 14.96 11.15
CA ARG A 46 22.33 15.62 11.73
C ARG A 46 21.45 16.25 10.66
N ALA A 47 22.04 16.99 9.72
CA ALA A 47 21.30 17.60 8.61
C ALA A 47 20.57 16.56 7.74
N GLN A 48 21.19 15.40 7.50
CA GLN A 48 20.56 14.27 6.81
C GLN A 48 19.40 13.67 7.62
N GLN A 49 19.56 13.51 8.93
CA GLN A 49 18.50 12.97 9.81
C GLN A 49 17.30 13.92 9.92
N GLU A 50 17.54 15.23 10.01
CA GLU A 50 16.48 16.24 9.95
C GLU A 50 15.77 16.27 8.60
N LEU A 51 16.52 16.12 7.49
CA LEU A 51 15.94 16.02 6.15
C LEU A 51 15.04 14.78 6.02
N VAL A 52 15.50 13.62 6.48
CA VAL A 52 14.70 12.39 6.51
C VAL A 52 13.43 12.57 7.35
N ALA A 53 13.53 13.20 8.53
CA ALA A 53 12.39 13.46 9.39
C ALA A 53 11.34 14.38 8.72
N ARG A 54 11.76 15.52 8.14
CA ARG A 54 10.85 16.43 7.41
C ARG A 54 10.20 15.74 6.22
N VAL A 55 10.99 15.04 5.39
CA VAL A 55 10.48 14.33 4.20
C VAL A 55 9.52 13.20 4.56
N TRP A 56 9.70 12.54 5.72
CA TRP A 56 8.75 11.56 6.24
C TRP A 56 7.46 12.23 6.72
N GLN A 57 7.55 13.29 7.51
CA GLN A 57 6.40 14.04 8.00
C GLN A 57 5.55 14.59 6.85
N ASP A 58 6.17 15.25 5.86
CA ASP A 58 5.51 15.70 4.63
C ASP A 58 4.77 14.56 3.91
N LEU A 59 5.27 13.31 4.00
CA LEU A 59 4.63 12.15 3.39
C LEU A 59 3.48 11.62 4.25
N CYS A 60 3.67 11.49 5.58
CA CYS A 60 2.62 11.15 6.53
C CYS A 60 1.41 12.06 6.38
N GLU A 61 1.60 13.38 6.45
CA GLU A 61 0.51 14.37 6.39
C GLU A 61 -0.31 14.25 5.10
N ARG A 62 0.35 14.13 3.94
CA ARG A 62 -0.33 13.98 2.65
C ARG A 62 -1.02 12.62 2.47
N LEU A 63 -0.39 11.53 2.93
CA LEU A 63 -1.00 10.20 2.83
C LEU A 63 -2.15 10.05 3.81
N SER A 64 -2.06 10.60 5.02
CA SER A 64 -3.12 10.59 6.01
C SER A 64 -4.33 11.37 5.51
N ALA A 65 -4.14 12.59 4.98
CA ALA A 65 -5.23 13.37 4.39
C ALA A 65 -5.94 12.62 3.25
N ALA A 66 -5.18 12.06 2.30
CA ALA A 66 -5.73 11.27 1.21
C ALA A 66 -6.38 9.95 1.67
N ALA A 67 -5.88 9.34 2.75
CA ALA A 67 -6.45 8.13 3.33
C ALA A 67 -7.77 8.43 4.07
N SER A 68 -7.84 9.51 4.85
CA SER A 68 -9.08 9.95 5.51
C SER A 68 -10.16 10.32 4.50
N GLU A 69 -9.81 11.05 3.43
CA GLU A 69 -10.72 11.33 2.30
C GLU A 69 -11.22 10.01 1.70
N ARG A 70 -10.32 9.07 1.40
CA ARG A 70 -10.67 7.79 0.78
C ARG A 70 -11.53 6.90 1.69
N VAL A 71 -11.23 6.83 2.98
CA VAL A 71 -12.04 6.08 3.97
C VAL A 71 -13.43 6.70 4.08
N ALA A 72 -13.54 8.03 4.16
CA ALA A 72 -14.84 8.71 4.18
C ALA A 72 -15.68 8.41 2.91
N GLU A 73 -15.08 8.48 1.71
CA GLU A 73 -15.74 8.10 0.46
C GLU A 73 -16.29 6.66 0.48
N VAL A 74 -15.52 5.71 1.04
CA VAL A 74 -15.93 4.31 1.15
C VAL A 74 -17.08 4.17 2.15
N GLY A 75 -17.01 4.88 3.28
CA GLY A 75 -18.08 4.92 4.28
C GLY A 75 -19.41 5.40 3.70
N GLU A 76 -19.42 6.43 2.85
CA GLU A 76 -20.65 6.88 2.18
C GLU A 76 -21.23 5.83 1.23
N VAL A 77 -20.38 5.10 0.50
CA VAL A 77 -20.84 4.05 -0.43
C VAL A 77 -21.47 2.88 0.32
N LEU A 78 -20.85 2.45 1.42
CA LEU A 78 -21.36 1.39 2.28
C LEU A 78 -22.72 1.78 2.88
N ARG A 79 -22.86 3.02 3.38
CA ARG A 79 -24.13 3.56 3.87
C ARG A 79 -25.22 3.69 2.80
N THR A 80 -24.87 4.17 1.60
CA THR A 80 -25.85 4.51 0.56
C THR A 80 -26.41 3.28 -0.16
N ALA A 81 -25.64 2.18 -0.22
CA ALA A 81 -26.00 0.98 -0.96
C ALA A 81 -26.10 -0.26 -0.06
N GLU A 82 -26.45 -0.05 1.22
CA GLU A 82 -26.60 -1.11 2.23
C GLU A 82 -27.48 -2.26 1.71
N LEU A 83 -27.07 -3.50 2.02
CA LEU A 83 -27.77 -4.71 1.63
C LEU A 83 -28.67 -5.19 2.77
N ASP A 84 -29.96 -5.32 2.49
CA ASP A 84 -30.86 -6.10 3.33
C ASP A 84 -30.62 -7.59 3.05
N LEU A 85 -30.09 -8.31 4.03
CA LEU A 85 -29.66 -9.70 3.91
C LEU A 85 -30.35 -10.55 4.98
N ASP A 86 -31.12 -11.54 4.55
CA ASP A 86 -31.77 -12.53 5.42
C ASP A 86 -30.81 -13.16 6.43
N ALA A 87 -31.37 -13.60 7.57
CA ALA A 87 -30.63 -14.07 8.74
C ALA A 87 -29.70 -15.28 8.48
N GLU A 88 -29.91 -16.03 7.41
CA GLU A 88 -29.18 -17.25 7.09
C GLU A 88 -27.72 -16.99 6.63
N GLU A 89 -26.85 -17.96 6.86
CA GLU A 89 -25.40 -17.87 6.60
C GLU A 89 -25.07 -17.98 5.09
N SER A 90 -25.45 -16.96 4.33
CA SER A 90 -25.14 -16.86 2.90
C SER A 90 -23.71 -16.37 2.62
N GLU A 91 -23.13 -16.77 1.48
CA GLU A 91 -21.84 -16.25 1.01
C GLU A 91 -21.85 -14.71 0.85
N ALA A 92 -23.01 -14.14 0.48
CA ALA A 92 -23.21 -12.69 0.37
C ALA A 92 -23.05 -11.99 1.73
N ARG A 93 -23.60 -12.57 2.81
CA ARG A 93 -23.45 -12.08 4.18
C ARG A 93 -22.00 -12.15 4.64
N ALA A 94 -21.31 -13.27 4.39
CA ALA A 94 -19.88 -13.39 4.71
C ALA A 94 -19.02 -12.33 3.98
N ALA A 95 -19.30 -12.06 2.70
CA ALA A 95 -18.62 -11.01 1.94
C ALA A 95 -18.97 -9.59 2.46
N TYR A 96 -20.21 -9.35 2.88
CA TYR A 96 -20.63 -8.08 3.46
C TYR A 96 -19.95 -7.80 4.81
N THR A 97 -19.94 -8.77 5.73
CA THR A 97 -19.22 -8.64 7.01
C THR A 97 -17.73 -8.39 6.78
N ALA A 98 -17.08 -9.16 5.90
CA ALA A 98 -15.66 -8.96 5.58
C ALA A 98 -15.37 -7.57 4.96
N SER A 99 -16.34 -6.97 4.25
CA SER A 99 -16.24 -5.59 3.78
C SER A 99 -16.24 -4.60 4.93
N LEU A 100 -17.20 -4.73 5.87
CA LEU A 100 -17.28 -3.87 7.05
C LEU A 100 -16.02 -4.01 7.92
N ASP A 101 -15.52 -5.23 8.14
CA ASP A 101 -14.27 -5.49 8.87
C ASP A 101 -13.07 -4.78 8.24
N ALA A 102 -12.94 -4.83 6.91
CA ALA A 102 -11.88 -4.14 6.17
C ALA A 102 -12.01 -2.61 6.27
N TYR A 103 -13.23 -2.07 6.20
CA TYR A 103 -13.49 -0.64 6.38
C TYR A 103 -13.16 -0.17 7.81
N HIS A 104 -13.60 -0.91 8.84
CA HIS A 104 -13.28 -0.59 10.23
C HIS A 104 -11.79 -0.74 10.54
N ALA A 105 -11.10 -1.72 9.93
CA ALA A 105 -9.65 -1.85 10.03
C ALA A 105 -8.91 -0.68 9.35
N ALA A 106 -9.45 -0.14 8.24
CA ALA A 106 -8.92 1.07 7.62
C ALA A 106 -9.06 2.30 8.55
N GLY A 107 -10.21 2.44 9.23
CA GLY A 107 -10.42 3.48 10.24
C GLY A 107 -9.40 3.43 11.37
N ARG A 108 -9.27 2.27 12.04
CA ARG A 108 -8.32 2.09 13.17
C ARG A 108 -6.86 2.43 12.85
N LEU A 109 -6.42 2.22 11.60
CA LEU A 109 -5.08 2.62 11.15
C LEU A 109 -4.90 4.14 11.06
N LEU A 110 -5.98 4.90 10.86
CA LEU A 110 -5.97 6.38 10.81
C LEU A 110 -6.24 7.01 12.17
N ASP A 111 -7.00 6.34 13.04
CA ASP A 111 -7.25 6.80 14.42
C ASP A 111 -5.99 6.69 15.30
N GLY A 112 -5.02 5.85 14.90
CA GLY A 112 -3.82 5.53 15.68
C GLY A 112 -4.03 4.42 16.72
N ASP A 113 -5.25 3.90 16.82
CA ASP A 113 -5.70 2.82 17.72
C ASP A 113 -5.21 1.42 17.32
N GLY A 114 -4.14 1.32 16.54
CA GLY A 114 -3.60 0.07 16.00
C GLY A 114 -2.87 -0.79 17.04
N ASP A 115 -3.62 -1.34 18.01
CA ASP A 115 -3.20 -2.29 19.05
C ASP A 115 -1.77 -2.04 19.56
N GLY A 116 -1.55 -0.78 19.95
CA GLY A 116 -0.33 -0.35 20.62
C GLY A 116 -0.27 -0.94 22.03
N ASP A 117 0.13 -2.21 22.14
CA ASP A 117 0.81 -2.76 23.33
C ASP A 117 2.07 -1.90 23.55
N GLY A 118 1.86 -0.79 24.25
CA GLY A 118 2.64 0.45 24.18
C GLY A 118 3.96 0.40 24.93
N ASP A 119 4.80 -0.59 24.63
CA ASP A 119 6.06 -0.84 25.32
C ASP A 119 7.26 -0.91 24.35
N HIS A 120 7.16 -0.19 23.22
CA HIS A 120 8.23 -0.05 22.22
C HIS A 120 8.79 1.38 22.11
N ASN A 121 8.61 2.20 23.15
CA ASN A 121 9.54 3.30 23.41
C ASN A 121 9.65 3.60 24.91
N GLY A 122 10.63 2.97 25.58
CA GLY A 122 10.98 3.22 26.99
C GLY A 122 11.64 4.58 27.24
N GLY A 123 11.05 5.65 26.73
CA GLY A 123 11.47 7.05 26.85
C GLY A 123 10.37 7.85 27.56
N ARG A 124 10.60 8.16 28.84
CA ARG A 124 9.62 8.77 29.75
C ARG A 124 8.97 10.05 29.22
N GLY A 125 7.64 10.02 29.09
CA GLY A 125 6.74 11.02 29.68
C GLY A 125 6.33 12.23 28.83
N GLY A 126 5.01 12.44 28.76
CA GLY A 126 4.38 13.76 28.56
C GLY A 126 3.92 14.05 27.13
N GLY A 127 2.70 13.66 26.79
CA GLY A 127 2.07 14.05 25.53
C GLY A 127 0.91 13.12 25.15
N ASP A 128 -0.17 13.12 25.94
CA ASP A 128 -1.29 12.19 25.80
C ASP A 128 -2.24 12.58 24.64
N GLY A 129 -1.72 12.50 23.42
CA GLY A 129 -2.48 12.56 22.18
C GLY A 129 -2.04 11.45 21.23
N PRO A 130 -2.91 10.99 20.32
CA PRO A 130 -2.53 9.99 19.32
C PRO A 130 -1.32 10.48 18.52
N GLY A 131 -0.33 9.61 18.37
CA GLY A 131 0.86 9.91 17.57
C GLY A 131 0.47 10.16 16.10
N PRO A 132 1.28 10.92 15.33
CA PRO A 132 1.00 11.12 13.92
C PRO A 132 1.01 9.78 13.18
N VAL A 133 -0.05 9.52 12.40
CA VAL A 133 -0.23 8.30 11.61
C VAL A 133 0.99 8.04 10.73
N ASP A 134 1.51 6.81 10.76
CA ASP A 134 2.65 6.45 9.94
C ASP A 134 2.26 6.43 8.45
N ALA A 135 3.17 6.87 7.56
CA ALA A 135 2.90 6.91 6.13
C ALA A 135 2.64 5.51 5.55
N THR A 136 3.16 4.45 6.20
CA THR A 136 2.88 3.05 5.86
C THR A 136 1.45 2.66 6.25
N ASP A 137 0.99 3.07 7.44
CA ASP A 137 -0.35 2.76 7.96
C ASP A 137 -1.44 3.53 7.21
N ALA A 138 -1.20 4.81 6.90
CA ALA A 138 -2.08 5.58 6.01
C ALA A 138 -2.20 4.94 4.61
N ALA A 139 -1.09 4.41 4.07
CA ALA A 139 -1.12 3.68 2.80
C ALA A 139 -1.87 2.34 2.90
N PHE A 140 -1.76 1.62 4.03
CA PHE A 140 -2.54 0.40 4.28
C PHE A 140 -4.02 0.69 4.51
N ALA A 141 -4.39 1.80 5.15
CA ALA A 141 -5.77 2.24 5.30
C ALA A 141 -6.44 2.45 3.93
N VAL A 142 -5.76 3.11 2.97
CA VAL A 142 -6.26 3.22 1.58
C VAL A 142 -6.48 1.84 0.95
N VAL A 143 -5.55 0.91 1.15
CA VAL A 143 -5.66 -0.46 0.58
C VAL A 143 -6.81 -1.25 1.21
N LEU A 144 -7.04 -1.11 2.52
CA LEU A 144 -8.14 -1.74 3.23
C LEU A 144 -9.50 -1.14 2.87
N ALA A 145 -9.58 0.19 2.72
CA ALA A 145 -10.78 0.89 2.26
C ALA A 145 -11.17 0.47 0.82
N ASP A 146 -10.19 0.40 -0.08
CA ASP A 146 -10.38 -0.17 -1.42
C ASP A 146 -10.80 -1.65 -1.37
N ARG A 147 -10.22 -2.44 -0.45
CA ARG A 147 -10.56 -3.85 -0.29
C ARG A 147 -11.98 -4.05 0.26
N ALA A 148 -12.47 -3.16 1.11
CA ALA A 148 -13.86 -3.13 1.56
C ALA A 148 -14.79 -3.00 0.34
N LEU A 149 -14.56 -2.03 -0.55
CA LEU A 149 -15.36 -1.89 -1.77
C LEU A 149 -15.34 -3.13 -2.68
N GLU A 150 -14.19 -3.80 -2.82
CA GLU A 150 -14.09 -5.06 -3.58
C GLU A 150 -14.95 -6.18 -2.97
N LEU A 151 -14.97 -6.29 -1.64
CA LEU A 151 -15.77 -7.27 -0.89
C LEU A 151 -17.27 -6.92 -0.92
N PHE A 152 -17.61 -5.64 -0.80
CA PHE A 152 -18.96 -5.11 -0.92
C PHE A 152 -19.55 -5.37 -2.31
N ALA A 153 -18.76 -5.14 -3.36
CA ALA A 153 -19.13 -5.48 -4.73
C ALA A 153 -19.38 -6.98 -4.90
N ALA A 154 -18.56 -7.83 -4.28
CA ALA A 154 -18.77 -9.27 -4.28
C ALA A 154 -20.05 -9.68 -3.53
N ALA A 155 -20.37 -9.05 -2.40
CA ALA A 155 -21.62 -9.27 -1.67
C ALA A 155 -22.86 -8.93 -2.53
N HIS A 156 -22.84 -7.78 -3.21
CA HIS A 156 -23.88 -7.35 -4.17
C HIS A 156 -24.02 -8.28 -5.38
N ASP A 157 -22.91 -8.85 -5.87
CA ASP A 157 -22.96 -9.88 -6.93
C ASP A 157 -23.57 -11.19 -6.42
N LEU A 158 -23.13 -11.70 -5.26
CA LEU A 158 -23.63 -12.94 -4.66
C LEU A 158 -25.12 -12.86 -4.31
N HIS A 159 -25.55 -11.78 -3.66
CA HIS A 159 -26.96 -11.55 -3.29
C HIS A 159 -27.87 -11.54 -4.53
N ALA A 160 -27.37 -11.05 -5.66
CA ALA A 160 -28.08 -11.06 -6.94
C ALA A 160 -27.83 -12.31 -7.80
N GLY A 161 -27.33 -13.40 -7.22
CA GLY A 161 -27.10 -14.68 -7.90
C GLY A 161 -26.01 -14.65 -8.98
N ARG A 162 -25.16 -13.62 -9.00
CA ARG A 162 -24.05 -13.47 -9.95
C ARG A 162 -22.75 -13.99 -9.34
N ARG A 163 -21.86 -14.50 -10.20
CA ARG A 163 -20.50 -14.86 -9.80
C ARG A 163 -19.68 -13.59 -9.54
N PRO A 164 -19.05 -13.43 -8.36
CA PRO A 164 -18.16 -12.30 -8.08
C PRO A 164 -16.99 -12.17 -9.06
N ARG A 165 -16.54 -10.94 -9.23
CA ARG A 165 -15.27 -10.63 -9.90
C ARG A 165 -14.09 -11.13 -9.05
N PRO A 166 -12.99 -11.59 -9.66
CA PRO A 166 -11.79 -11.94 -8.91
C PRO A 166 -11.18 -10.71 -8.20
N PRO A 167 -10.55 -10.88 -7.02
CA PRO A 167 -9.85 -9.81 -6.32
C PRO A 167 -8.81 -9.09 -7.18
N VAL A 168 -8.65 -7.78 -6.97
CA VAL A 168 -7.66 -7.00 -7.73
C VAL A 168 -6.26 -7.23 -7.17
N VAL A 169 -5.39 -7.90 -7.93
CA VAL A 169 -3.97 -7.97 -7.60
C VAL A 169 -3.37 -6.56 -7.67
N ARG A 170 -2.84 -6.04 -6.56
CA ARG A 170 -2.25 -4.69 -6.48
C ARG A 170 -0.79 -4.67 -6.93
N CYS A 171 -0.30 -3.47 -7.29
CA CYS A 171 1.11 -3.26 -7.65
C CYS A 171 2.06 -3.53 -6.46
N PHE A 172 3.01 -4.45 -6.62
CA PHE A 172 3.99 -4.84 -5.60
C PHE A 172 4.96 -3.71 -5.18
N TYR A 173 5.18 -2.72 -6.04
CA TYR A 173 6.15 -1.64 -5.75
C TYR A 173 5.53 -0.52 -4.94
N ASN A 174 4.27 -0.20 -5.22
CA ASN A 174 3.49 0.78 -4.48
C ASN A 174 2.01 0.38 -4.60
N PRO A 175 1.36 -0.09 -3.52
CA PRO A 175 -0.01 -0.58 -3.58
C PRO A 175 -1.02 0.54 -3.91
N LEU A 176 -0.65 1.81 -3.70
CA LEU A 176 -1.44 2.99 -4.08
C LEU A 176 -1.50 3.23 -5.60
N HIS A 177 -0.73 2.49 -6.42
CA HIS A 177 -0.86 2.55 -7.89
C HIS A 177 -2.07 1.81 -8.45
N GLY A 178 -2.87 1.15 -7.61
CA GLY A 178 -3.99 0.32 -8.04
C GLY A 178 -3.56 -1.01 -8.64
N ALA A 179 -4.32 -1.49 -9.62
CA ALA A 179 -4.16 -2.82 -10.21
C ALA A 179 -2.78 -3.04 -10.84
N ALA A 180 -2.17 -4.18 -10.52
CA ALA A 180 -1.12 -4.76 -11.32
C ALA A 180 -1.70 -5.28 -12.63
N HIS A 181 -0.95 -5.15 -13.73
CA HIS A 181 -1.18 -6.06 -14.85
C HIS A 181 -0.67 -7.43 -14.43
N GLU A 182 -1.57 -8.41 -14.40
CA GLU A 182 -1.20 -9.82 -14.46
C GLU A 182 -0.28 -10.00 -15.68
N GLY A 183 0.95 -10.45 -15.41
CA GLY A 183 2.01 -10.44 -16.39
C GLY A 183 1.85 -11.54 -17.42
N GLY A 184 1.05 -11.27 -18.46
CA GLY A 184 0.99 -12.14 -19.63
C GLY A 184 0.70 -13.60 -19.30
N GLY A 185 -0.18 -13.86 -18.33
CA GLY A 185 -0.86 -15.14 -18.22
C GLY A 185 -1.51 -15.38 -19.58
N ALA A 186 -0.91 -16.28 -20.37
CA ALA A 186 -1.03 -16.21 -21.82
C ALA A 186 -2.49 -16.31 -22.23
N SER A 187 -3.03 -15.26 -22.87
CA SER A 187 -4.26 -15.39 -23.63
C SER A 187 -4.01 -16.46 -24.69
N ALA A 188 -4.60 -17.64 -24.48
CA ALA A 188 -4.21 -18.87 -25.18
C ALA A 188 -4.49 -18.83 -26.71
N SER A 189 -5.10 -17.77 -27.21
CA SER A 189 -5.32 -17.45 -28.63
C SER A 189 -4.12 -16.75 -29.31
N GLY A 190 -3.13 -16.27 -28.55
CA GLY A 190 -1.94 -15.60 -29.09
C GLY A 190 -0.97 -16.54 -29.82
N SER A 191 -1.19 -16.75 -31.12
CA SER A 191 -0.37 -17.55 -32.04
C SER A 191 1.11 -17.71 -31.66
N ARG A 192 1.52 -18.96 -31.33
CA ARG A 192 2.92 -19.35 -31.00
C ARG A 192 3.96 -18.87 -32.02
N LYS A 193 3.55 -18.58 -33.26
CA LYS A 193 4.41 -18.10 -34.35
C LYS A 193 4.92 -16.67 -34.13
N ALA A 194 4.18 -15.81 -33.43
CA ALA A 194 4.58 -14.43 -33.15
C ALA A 194 5.57 -14.33 -31.96
N ALA A 195 5.37 -15.14 -30.92
CA ALA A 195 6.24 -15.16 -29.74
C ALA A 195 7.70 -15.55 -30.08
N LYS A 196 7.90 -16.46 -31.06
CA LYS A 196 9.20 -17.04 -31.40
C LYS A 196 10.24 -16.07 -31.99
N ARG A 197 9.90 -14.78 -32.21
CA ARG A 197 10.83 -13.76 -32.76
C ARG A 197 11.10 -12.56 -31.84
N ARG A 198 10.40 -12.39 -30.71
CA ARG A 198 10.77 -11.35 -29.74
C ARG A 198 11.95 -11.84 -28.90
N ARG A 199 13.12 -11.21 -29.06
CA ARG A 199 14.23 -11.33 -28.10
C ARG A 199 13.78 -10.71 -26.78
N VAL A 200 13.26 -11.53 -25.87
CA VAL A 200 12.88 -11.11 -24.51
C VAL A 200 14.13 -10.57 -23.82
N ARG A 201 14.11 -9.30 -23.41
CA ARG A 201 15.28 -8.70 -22.73
C ARG A 201 15.26 -9.12 -21.26
N ALA A 202 16.42 -9.25 -20.64
CA ALA A 202 16.52 -9.55 -19.21
C ALA A 202 15.73 -8.56 -18.32
N ARG A 203 15.56 -7.31 -18.78
CA ARG A 203 14.73 -6.28 -18.13
C ARG A 203 13.23 -6.56 -18.20
N ASP A 204 12.74 -7.15 -19.30
CA ASP A 204 11.33 -7.52 -19.45
C ASP A 204 11.01 -8.71 -18.52
N VAL A 205 11.90 -9.71 -18.47
CA VAL A 205 11.82 -10.80 -17.48
C VAL A 205 11.84 -10.25 -16.05
N ALA A 206 12.70 -9.26 -15.75
CA ALA A 206 12.74 -8.63 -14.43
C ALA A 206 11.43 -7.89 -14.09
N ALA A 207 10.80 -7.24 -15.07
CA ALA A 207 9.50 -6.57 -14.92
C ALA A 207 8.31 -7.54 -14.75
N GLU A 208 8.50 -8.81 -15.11
CA GLU A 208 7.49 -9.89 -14.95
C GLU A 208 7.63 -10.66 -13.62
N ARG A 209 8.75 -10.54 -12.89
CA ARG A 209 8.99 -11.25 -11.61
C ARG A 209 8.01 -10.90 -10.48
N ARG A 210 7.33 -9.76 -10.56
CA ARG A 210 6.40 -9.26 -9.53
C ARG A 210 5.16 -8.64 -10.21
N PRO A 211 3.96 -8.76 -9.62
CA PRO A 211 2.80 -8.00 -10.10
C PRO A 211 3.08 -6.50 -10.07
N ALA A 212 2.94 -5.82 -11.20
CA ALA A 212 3.24 -4.40 -11.34
C ALA A 212 2.24 -3.68 -12.23
N CYS A 213 1.87 -2.45 -11.85
CA CYS A 213 1.04 -1.57 -12.68
C CYS A 213 1.76 -1.21 -14.00
N ALA A 214 1.01 -0.70 -14.98
CA ALA A 214 1.57 -0.29 -16.28
C ALA A 214 2.69 0.77 -16.18
N ARG A 215 2.69 1.62 -15.13
CA ARG A 215 3.72 2.63 -14.88
C ARG A 215 5.03 1.98 -14.43
N CYS A 216 5.00 1.18 -13.36
CA CYS A 216 6.19 0.51 -12.84
C CYS A 216 6.77 -0.51 -13.82
N ARG A 217 5.93 -1.26 -14.55
CA ARG A 217 6.38 -2.18 -15.61
C ARG A 217 7.15 -1.43 -16.71
N ARG A 218 6.63 -0.29 -17.19
CA ARG A 218 7.32 0.56 -18.19
C ARG A 218 8.64 1.12 -17.66
N ALA A 219 8.70 1.55 -16.39
CA ALA A 219 9.94 2.00 -15.77
C ALA A 219 11.02 0.90 -15.77
N ILE A 220 10.68 -0.31 -15.31
CA ILE A 220 11.63 -1.43 -15.23
C ILE A 220 12.13 -1.87 -16.62
N SER A 221 11.25 -2.02 -17.62
CA SER A 221 11.67 -2.32 -19.00
C SER A 221 12.58 -1.22 -19.58
N ALA A 222 12.35 0.05 -19.24
CA ALA A 222 13.24 1.16 -19.61
C ALA A 222 14.59 1.15 -18.85
N GLY A 223 14.74 0.35 -17.79
CA GLY A 223 15.91 0.36 -16.90
C GLY A 223 15.90 1.48 -15.86
N LEU A 224 14.74 2.09 -15.61
CA LEU A 224 14.51 3.06 -14.54
C LEU A 224 14.05 2.33 -13.28
N ALA A 225 14.32 2.93 -12.12
CA ALA A 225 13.74 2.47 -10.87
C ALA A 225 12.21 2.56 -10.92
N PRO A 226 11.46 1.53 -10.48
CA PRO A 226 10.04 1.66 -10.25
C PRO A 226 9.79 2.66 -9.12
N GLU A 227 8.60 3.22 -9.11
CA GLU A 227 8.19 4.14 -8.06
C GLU A 227 7.62 3.34 -6.90
N VAL A 228 8.24 3.47 -5.73
CA VAL A 228 8.09 2.57 -4.58
C VAL A 228 7.57 3.33 -3.37
N LEU A 229 6.63 2.74 -2.62
CA LEU A 229 6.19 3.29 -1.34
C LEU A 229 7.35 3.16 -0.32
N PRO A 230 7.84 4.26 0.28
CA PRO A 230 8.87 4.20 1.30
C PRO A 230 8.27 3.83 2.68
N ALA A 231 9.11 3.24 3.53
CA ALA A 231 8.88 3.04 4.95
C ALA A 231 10.06 3.63 5.75
N LEU A 232 9.77 4.19 6.93
CA LEU A 232 10.80 4.67 7.84
C LEU A 232 11.32 3.52 8.71
N VAL A 233 12.63 3.28 8.70
CA VAL A 233 13.28 2.30 9.57
C VAL A 233 14.29 3.01 10.46
N THR A 234 14.18 2.75 11.76
CA THR A 234 15.12 3.23 12.77
C THR A 234 16.16 2.15 13.09
N VAL A 235 17.44 2.48 12.95
CA VAL A 235 18.57 1.56 13.10
C VAL A 235 19.46 2.02 14.26
N PRO A 236 19.92 1.11 15.15
CA PRO A 236 20.86 1.45 16.21
C PRO A 236 22.19 1.99 15.64
N ALA A 237 22.66 3.12 16.18
CA ALA A 237 23.86 3.80 15.72
C ALA A 237 24.82 4.06 16.88
N GLY A 238 25.63 3.05 17.19
CA GLY A 238 26.58 3.07 18.32
C GLY A 238 25.88 2.92 19.69
N ARG A 239 26.58 3.29 20.77
CA ARG A 239 26.17 2.96 22.15
C ARG A 239 24.88 3.65 22.65
N ARG A 240 24.46 4.77 22.05
CA ARG A 240 23.30 5.57 22.50
C ARG A 240 22.53 6.29 21.37
N GLY A 241 22.91 6.08 20.11
CA GLY A 241 22.30 6.75 18.96
C GLY A 241 21.31 5.86 18.22
N GLN A 242 20.37 6.49 17.53
CA GLN A 242 19.55 5.87 16.51
C GLN A 242 19.60 6.75 15.26
N ASP A 243 19.69 6.12 14.08
CA ASP A 243 19.56 6.78 12.79
C ASP A 243 18.29 6.29 12.09
N ARG A 244 17.58 7.19 11.44
CA ARG A 244 16.41 6.92 10.61
C ARG A 244 16.81 6.85 9.14
N TYR A 245 16.22 5.91 8.42
CA TYR A 245 16.43 5.69 6.99
C TYR A 245 15.09 5.44 6.29
N LEU A 246 14.93 5.98 5.08
CA LEU A 246 13.84 5.60 4.20
C LEU A 246 14.26 4.40 3.36
N VAL A 247 13.47 3.32 3.42
CA VAL A 247 13.68 2.09 2.65
C VAL A 247 12.42 1.73 1.87
N PRO A 248 12.48 0.88 0.83
CA PRO A 248 11.28 0.28 0.25
C PRO A 248 10.41 -0.40 1.32
N TYR A 249 9.09 -0.20 1.31
CA TYR A 249 8.20 -0.80 2.32
C TYR A 249 8.32 -2.34 2.38
N TYR A 250 8.47 -3.01 1.23
CA TYR A 250 8.69 -4.47 1.14
C TYR A 250 10.07 -4.93 1.65
N ALA A 251 10.96 -4.00 2.00
CA ALA A 251 12.28 -4.24 2.60
C ALA A 251 12.35 -3.73 4.05
N ALA A 252 11.28 -3.11 4.58
CA ALA A 252 11.16 -2.88 6.01
C ALA A 252 11.18 -4.23 6.74
N PRO A 253 11.77 -4.31 7.95
CA PRO A 253 11.67 -5.53 8.74
C PRO A 253 10.20 -5.83 9.00
N ALA A 254 9.73 -7.01 8.58
CA ALA A 254 8.48 -7.54 9.12
C ALA A 254 8.64 -7.53 10.64
N GLY A 255 7.76 -6.82 11.35
CA GLY A 255 7.87 -6.59 12.78
C GLY A 255 8.15 -7.91 13.49
N ARG A 256 9.16 -7.95 14.37
CA ARG A 256 9.46 -9.16 15.15
C ARG A 256 8.26 -9.44 16.04
N ARG A 257 7.32 -10.26 15.57
CA ARG A 257 6.48 -11.09 16.43
C ARG A 257 7.46 -11.89 17.26
N ARG A 258 7.76 -11.42 18.47
CA ARG A 258 8.44 -12.25 19.46
C ARG A 258 7.47 -13.38 19.71
N SER A 259 7.80 -14.58 19.22
CA SER A 259 7.26 -15.80 19.78
C SER A 259 7.57 -15.74 21.27
N THR A 260 6.56 -15.45 22.10
CA THR A 260 6.66 -15.53 23.54
C THR A 260 7.19 -16.93 23.85
N PRO A 261 8.36 -17.09 24.52
CA PRO A 261 8.78 -18.41 24.93
C PRO A 261 7.70 -18.93 25.87
N ALA A 262 7.16 -20.11 25.57
CA ALA A 262 6.23 -20.79 26.46
C ALA A 262 6.91 -20.91 27.84
N ARG A 263 6.19 -20.51 28.88
CA ARG A 263 6.58 -20.71 30.28
C ARG A 263 6.10 -22.08 30.75
#